data_AF-A0A7C6JU19-F1
#
_entry.id   AF-A0A7C6JU19-F1
#
_cell.length_a   1.000
_cell.length_b   1.000
_cell.length_c   1.000
_cell.angle_alpha   90.00
_cell.angle_beta   90.00
_cell.angle_gamma   90.00
#
_symmetry.space_group_name_H-M   'P 1'
#
loop_
_entity.id
_entity.type
_entity.pdbx_description
1 polymer ?
#
loop_
_entity_poly.entity_id
_entity_poly.type
_entity_poly.pdbx_seq_one_letter_code
_entity_poly.pdbx_strand_id
1 'polypeptide(L)'
;TPAATTFGGAVAVLLIGMLTGSQSTAQNTLLPFLGPMLTQNFGVSATKAALGAAHLAMAGQSMPPVCLTTFVVAGVVGGILAKKVDPVRIMMMALPVTLYFAAVGLAAWFQLF
;
A
#
# COMPACT_ATOMS: atom_id res chain seq x y z
N THR A 1 1.45 -22.42 1.28
CA THR A 1 1.34 -22.62 -0.19
C THR A 1 1.74 -21.33 -0.88
N PRO A 2 2.22 -21.35 -2.14
CA PRO A 2 2.64 -20.14 -2.85
C PRO A 2 1.59 -19.02 -2.81
N ALA A 3 0.32 -19.34 -3.07
CA ALA A 3 -0.78 -18.39 -3.01
C ALA A 3 -0.98 -17.76 -1.62
N ALA A 4 -0.87 -18.56 -0.55
CA ALA A 4 -1.02 -18.05 0.82
C ALA A 4 0.13 -17.10 1.22
N THR A 5 1.36 -17.40 0.79
CA THR A 5 2.52 -16.54 1.06
C THR A 5 2.45 -15.24 0.26
N THR A 6 2.05 -15.30 -1.02
CA THR A 6 1.86 -14.10 -1.86
C THR A 6 0.77 -13.19 -1.28
N PHE A 7 -0.39 -13.77 -0.93
CA PHE A 7 -1.48 -13.00 -0.35
C PHE A 7 -1.13 -12.47 1.05
N GLY A 8 -0.54 -13.30 1.91
CA GLY A 8 -0.12 -12.90 3.25
C GLY A 8 0.96 -11.80 3.22
N GLY A 9 1.92 -11.90 2.29
CA GLY A 9 2.92 -10.87 2.06
C GLY A 9 2.30 -9.57 1.56
N ALA A 10 1.28 -9.64 0.69
CA ALA A 10 0.62 -8.46 0.17
C ALA A 10 -0.17 -7.74 1.26
N VAL A 11 -0.89 -8.51 2.08
CA VAL A 11 -1.58 -8.00 3.28
C VAL A 11 -0.57 -7.41 4.27
N ALA A 12 0.58 -8.03 4.48
CA ALA A 12 1.62 -7.47 5.34
C ALA A 12 2.14 -6.11 4.83
N VAL A 13 2.39 -5.98 3.52
CA VAL A 13 2.79 -4.70 2.90
C VAL A 13 1.72 -3.64 3.08
N LEU A 14 0.45 -4.01 2.86
CA LEU A 14 -0.68 -3.10 3.06
C LEU A 14 -0.78 -2.65 4.53
N LEU A 15 -0.69 -3.57 5.49
CA LEU A 15 -0.78 -3.28 6.92
C LEU A 15 0.37 -2.40 7.42
N ILE A 16 1.60 -2.70 7.03
CA ILE A 16 2.74 -1.85 7.39
C ILE A 16 2.58 -0.47 6.74
N GLY A 17 2.13 -0.40 5.48
CA GLY A 17 1.83 0.87 4.83
C GLY A 17 0.75 1.67 5.59
N MET A 18 -0.32 1.01 6.02
CA MET A 18 -1.43 1.61 6.78
C MET A 18 -1.01 2.12 8.16
N LEU A 19 -0.11 1.42 8.85
CA LEU A 19 0.34 1.77 10.20
C LEU A 19 1.44 2.84 10.19
N THR A 20 2.31 2.80 9.19
CA THR A 20 3.44 3.74 9.07
C THR A 20 3.08 5.00 8.31
N GLY A 21 2.07 4.94 7.44
CA GLY A 21 1.74 6.02 6.51
C GLY A 21 2.86 6.33 5.52
N SER A 22 3.71 5.34 5.20
CA SER A 22 4.90 5.52 4.36
C SER A 22 5.11 4.35 3.40
N GLN A 23 5.04 4.63 2.10
CA GLN A 23 5.29 3.65 1.04
C GLN A 23 6.72 3.11 1.09
N SER A 24 7.73 3.96 1.29
CA SER A 24 9.13 3.56 1.29
C SER A 24 9.48 2.73 2.52
N THR A 25 8.86 3.02 3.67
CA THR A 25 9.03 2.21 4.88
C THR A 25 8.47 0.80 4.68
N ALA A 26 7.24 0.67 4.18
CA ALA A 26 6.64 -0.63 3.91
C ALA A 26 7.48 -1.49 2.95
N GLN A 27 8.06 -0.88 1.92
CA GLN A 27 8.96 -1.59 1.00
C GLN A 27 10.29 -1.96 1.65
N ASN A 28 10.99 -1.00 2.24
CA ASN A 28 12.32 -1.25 2.80
C ASN A 28 12.27 -2.28 3.94
N THR A 29 11.14 -2.41 4.63
CA THR A 29 10.96 -3.41 5.68
C THR A 29 10.64 -4.80 5.13
N LEU A 30 9.77 -4.93 4.11
CA LEU A 30 9.22 -6.22 3.69
C LEU A 30 9.80 -6.77 2.40
N LEU A 31 10.20 -5.93 1.44
CA LEU A 31 10.76 -6.36 0.16
C LEU A 31 12.10 -7.10 0.25
N PRO A 32 12.99 -6.84 1.23
CA PRO A 32 14.18 -7.66 1.40
C PRO A 32 13.86 -9.14 1.63
N PHE A 33 12.69 -9.45 2.21
CA PHE A 33 12.25 -10.82 2.45
C PHE A 33 11.33 -11.34 1.33
N LEU A 34 10.34 -10.55 0.92
CA LEU A 34 9.35 -10.95 -0.08
C LEU A 34 9.93 -10.98 -1.50
N GLY A 35 10.90 -10.13 -1.82
CA GLY A 35 11.52 -10.06 -3.14
C GLY A 35 12.17 -11.38 -3.57
N PRO A 36 13.12 -11.94 -2.78
CA PRO A 36 13.70 -13.26 -3.06
C PRO A 36 12.65 -14.37 -3.06
N MET A 37 11.66 -14.34 -2.16
CA MET A 37 10.59 -15.36 -2.14
C MET A 37 9.76 -15.34 -3.43
N LEU A 38 9.34 -14.16 -3.91
CA LEU A 38 8.54 -14.02 -5.12
C LEU A 38 9.34 -14.41 -6.38
N THR A 39 10.60 -14.01 -6.45
CA THR A 39 11.44 -14.22 -7.65
C THR A 39 12.07 -15.61 -7.72
N GLN A 40 12.60 -16.13 -6.62
CA GLN A 40 13.35 -17.39 -6.60
C GLN A 40 12.46 -18.60 -6.33
N ASN A 41 11.44 -18.47 -5.48
CA ASN A 41 10.59 -19.61 -5.10
C ASN A 41 9.30 -19.69 -5.94
N PHE A 42 8.78 -18.55 -6.41
CA PHE A 42 7.49 -18.49 -7.13
C PHE A 42 7.61 -18.07 -8.59
N GLY A 43 8.82 -17.84 -9.10
CA GLY A 43 9.08 -17.56 -10.51
C GLY A 43 8.47 -16.24 -11.01
N VAL A 44 8.15 -15.29 -10.12
CA VAL A 44 7.67 -13.96 -10.50
C VAL A 44 8.85 -13.16 -11.05
N SER A 45 8.67 -12.48 -12.19
CA SER A 45 9.74 -11.62 -12.72
C SER A 45 10.06 -10.49 -11.74
N ALA A 46 11.34 -10.10 -11.66
CA ALA A 46 11.77 -9.02 -10.77
C ALA A 46 10.99 -7.71 -11.00
N THR A 47 10.66 -7.42 -12.27
CA THR A 47 9.83 -6.27 -12.65
C THR A 47 8.41 -6.36 -12.08
N LYS A 48 7.74 -7.53 -12.20
CA LYS A 48 6.37 -7.71 -11.66
C LYS A 48 6.36 -7.71 -10.14
N ALA A 49 7.38 -8.30 -9.50
CA ALA A 49 7.53 -8.27 -8.05
C ALA A 49 7.70 -6.83 -7.53
N ALA A 50 8.59 -6.04 -8.15
CA ALA A 50 8.81 -4.64 -7.81
C ALA A 50 7.58 -3.76 -8.09
N LEU A 51 6.92 -3.95 -9.24
CA LEU A 51 5.69 -3.24 -9.59
C LEU A 51 4.59 -3.50 -8.57
N GLY A 52 4.35 -4.77 -8.23
CA GLY A 52 3.31 -5.14 -7.28
C GLY A 52 3.60 -4.60 -5.89
N ALA A 53 4.87 -4.62 -5.48
CA ALA A 53 5.31 -4.02 -4.24
C ALA A 53 5.09 -2.50 -4.17
N ALA A 54 5.32 -1.78 -5.27
CA ALA A 54 5.02 -0.36 -5.41
C ALA A 54 3.54 -0.07 -5.22
N HIS A 55 2.69 -0.82 -5.92
CA HIS A 55 1.25 -0.61 -5.89
C HIS A 55 0.65 -0.98 -4.52
N LEU A 56 1.10 -2.08 -3.90
CA LEU A 56 0.66 -2.49 -2.57
C LEU A 56 1.11 -1.51 -1.47
N ALA A 57 2.37 -1.06 -1.51
CA ALA A 57 2.87 -0.12 -0.51
C ALA A 57 2.22 1.27 -0.64
N MET A 58 1.96 1.72 -1.87
CA MET A 58 1.23 2.97 -2.15
C MET A 58 -0.23 2.87 -1.67
N ALA A 59 -0.90 1.76 -1.97
CA ALA A 59 -2.25 1.49 -1.47
C ALA A 59 -2.30 1.51 0.07
N GLY A 60 -1.35 0.83 0.73
CA GLY A 60 -1.28 0.76 2.19
C GLY A 60 -1.11 2.14 2.83
N GLN A 61 -0.16 2.95 2.34
CA GLN A 61 0.09 4.31 2.85
C GLN A 61 -1.15 5.22 2.77
N SER A 62 -2.00 5.01 1.78
CA SER A 62 -3.19 5.84 1.56
C SER A 62 -4.45 5.29 2.25
N MET A 63 -4.42 4.08 2.79
CA MET A 63 -5.54 3.48 3.51
C MET A 63 -5.62 3.98 4.97
N PRO A 64 -6.81 3.98 5.60
CA PRO A 64 -6.93 4.17 7.05
C PRO A 64 -6.13 3.10 7.81
N PRO A 65 -5.57 3.37 9.00
CA PRO A 65 -5.82 4.51 9.88
C PRO A 65 -4.79 5.66 9.80
N VAL A 66 -3.59 5.45 9.25
CA VAL A 66 -2.51 6.46 9.26
C VAL A 66 -2.15 6.87 7.83
N CYS A 67 -3.00 7.67 7.18
CA CYS A 67 -2.56 8.42 6.00
C CYS A 67 -1.99 9.78 6.42
N LEU A 68 -0.67 9.82 6.67
CA LEU A 68 0.02 11.03 7.14
C LEU A 68 -0.26 12.25 6.27
N THR A 69 -0.23 12.07 4.95
CA THR A 69 -0.48 13.15 3.98
C THR A 69 -1.90 13.71 4.13
N THR A 70 -2.90 12.87 4.34
CA THR A 70 -4.27 13.32 4.57
C THR A 70 -4.42 14.08 5.89
N PHE A 71 -3.75 13.65 6.96
CA PHE A 71 -3.76 14.39 8.23
C PHE A 71 -3.16 15.78 8.09
N VAL A 72 -2.01 15.89 7.42
CA VAL A 72 -1.33 17.18 7.18
C VAL A 72 -2.20 18.10 6.33
N VAL A 73 -2.73 17.59 5.21
CA VAL A 73 -3.56 18.40 4.30
C VAL A 73 -4.87 18.82 4.96
N ALA A 74 -5.54 17.94 5.70
CA ALA A 74 -6.75 18.27 6.44
C ALA A 74 -6.50 19.39 7.47
N GLY A 75 -5.36 19.33 8.18
CA GLY A 75 -4.96 20.38 9.13
C GLY A 75 -4.72 21.73 8.45
N VAL A 76 -3.99 21.74 7.33
CA VAL A 76 -3.70 22.97 6.57
C VAL A 76 -4.99 23.59 6.02
N VAL A 77 -5.82 22.79 5.35
CA VAL A 77 -7.08 23.28 4.76
C VAL A 77 -8.06 23.73 5.84
N GLY A 78 -8.15 22.98 6.95
CA GLY A 78 -9.00 23.35 8.09
C GLY A 78 -8.58 24.66 8.75
N GLY A 79 -7.26 24.89 8.87
CA GLY A 79 -6.70 26.15 9.36
C GLY A 79 -7.01 27.33 8.42
N ILE A 80 -6.83 27.16 7.11
CA ILE A 80 -7.08 28.23 6.11
C ILE A 80 -8.56 28.59 6.02
N LEU A 81 -9.45 27.58 5.99
CA LEU A 81 -10.89 27.82 5.81
C LEU A 81 -11.63 28.11 7.12
N ALA A 82 -10.93 28.07 8.27
CA ALA A 82 -11.53 28.12 9.61
C ALA A 82 -12.71 27.13 9.77
N LYS A 83 -12.60 25.96 9.15
CA LYS A 83 -13.63 24.91 9.14
C LYS A 83 -13.04 23.59 9.60
N LYS A 84 -13.84 22.80 10.32
CA LYS A 84 -13.45 21.45 10.70
C LYS A 84 -13.39 20.57 9.46
N VAL A 85 -12.20 20.10 9.12
CA VAL A 85 -11.96 19.11 8.05
C VAL A 85 -11.69 17.77 8.72
N ASP A 86 -12.48 16.76 8.36
CA ASP A 86 -12.34 15.41 8.92
C ASP A 86 -11.37 14.58 8.05
N PRO A 87 -10.18 14.23 8.57
CA PRO A 87 -9.19 13.46 7.82
C PRO A 87 -9.65 12.03 7.55
N VAL A 88 -10.41 11.41 8.46
CA VAL A 88 -10.88 10.03 8.28
C VAL A 88 -11.88 9.97 7.13
N ARG A 89 -12.77 10.96 7.04
CA ARG A 89 -13.72 11.06 5.92
C ARG A 89 -13.00 11.17 4.58
N ILE A 90 -11.91 11.93 4.51
CA ILE A 90 -11.10 12.06 3.28
C ILE A 90 -10.42 10.72 2.93
N MET A 91 -9.86 10.01 3.91
CA MET A 91 -9.27 8.68 3.67
C MET A 91 -10.32 7.69 3.16
N MET A 92 -11.53 7.72 3.72
CA MET A 92 -12.65 6.89 3.24
C MET A 92 -13.08 7.25 1.81
N MET A 93 -13.02 8.52 1.43
CA MET A 93 -13.27 8.95 0.04
C MET A 93 -12.15 8.51 -0.92
N ALA A 94 -10.92 8.39 -0.42
CA ALA A 94 -9.76 7.92 -1.20
C ALA A 94 -9.70 6.39 -1.33
N LEU A 95 -10.47 5.64 -0.52
CA LEU A 95 -10.47 4.18 -0.53
C LEU A 95 -10.60 3.54 -1.91
N PRO A 96 -11.50 3.99 -2.82
CA PRO A 96 -11.64 3.37 -4.15
C PRO A 96 -10.33 3.35 -4.94
N VAL A 97 -9.55 4.43 -4.85
CA VAL A 97 -8.25 4.53 -5.50
C VAL A 97 -7.26 3.57 -4.84
N THR A 98 -7.23 3.52 -3.51
CA THR A 98 -6.34 2.58 -2.80
C THR A 98 -6.65 1.12 -3.09
N LEU A 99 -7.92 0.75 -3.23
CA LEU A 99 -8.35 -0.60 -3.57
C LEU A 99 -7.95 -0.96 -5.00
N TYR A 100 -8.03 -0.01 -5.94
CA TYR A 100 -7.51 -0.20 -7.29
C TYR A 100 -6.02 -0.49 -7.29
N PHE A 101 -5.21 0.31 -6.59
CA PHE A 101 -3.77 0.07 -6.47
C PHE A 101 -3.47 -1.27 -5.79
N ALA A 102 -4.20 -1.63 -4.72
CA ALA A 102 -4.05 -2.93 -4.08
C ALA A 102 -4.36 -4.10 -5.04
N ALA A 103 -5.42 -3.97 -5.85
CA ALA A 103 -5.80 -4.98 -6.84
C ALA A 103 -4.75 -5.12 -7.95
N VAL A 104 -4.24 -4.02 -8.50
CA VAL A 104 -3.15 -4.06 -9.50
C VAL A 104 -1.89 -4.69 -8.91
N GLY A 105 -1.58 -4.38 -7.65
CA GLY A 105 -0.43 -4.93 -6.96
C GLY A 105 -0.51 -6.44 -6.74
N LEU A 106 -1.69 -6.92 -6.33
CA LEU A 106 -1.98 -8.35 -6.25
C LEU A 106 -1.92 -9.02 -7.62
N ALA A 107 -2.54 -8.42 -8.63
CA ALA A 107 -2.54 -8.98 -9.99
C ALA A 107 -1.13 -9.12 -10.57
N ALA A 108 -0.23 -8.18 -10.29
CA ALA A 108 1.18 -8.27 -10.67
C ALA A 108 1.90 -9.44 -9.97
N TRP A 109 1.65 -9.65 -8.67
CA TRP A 109 2.26 -10.76 -7.92
C TRP A 109 1.68 -12.14 -8.28
N PHE A 110 0.42 -12.20 -8.70
CA PHE A 110 -0.21 -13.41 -9.25
C PHE A 110 0.05 -13.60 -10.75
N GLN A 111 0.87 -12.74 -11.37
CA GLN A 111 1.24 -12.82 -12.79
C GLN A 111 0.04 -12.82 -13.76
N LEU A 112 -1.05 -12.12 -13.41
CA LEU A 112 -2.27 -12.07 -14.24
C LEU A 112 -2.09 -11.30 -15.56
N PHE A 113 -1.00 -10.55 -15.69
CA PHE A 113 -0.51 -9.89 -16.90
C PHE A 113 1.02 -9.88 -16.82
#